data_AF-A0A0A1H3G6-F1
#
_entry.id   AF-A0A0A1H3G6-F1
#
_cell.length_a   1.000
_cell.length_b   1.000
_cell.length_c   1.000
_cell.angle_alpha   90.00
_cell.angle_beta   90.00
_cell.angle_gamma   90.00
#
_symmetry.space_group_name_H-M   'P 1'
#
loop_
_entity.id
_entity.type
_entity.pdbx_description
1 polymer ?
#
loop_
_entity_poly.entity_id
_entity_poly.type
_entity_poly.pdbx_seq_one_letter_code
_entity_poly.pdbx_strand_id
1 'polypeptide(L)'
;MPLQILQEPAVEPLTLAEAKLHLRVDIPDDDALIAALITSVRQYAETITRRAFIQQVWSYVIDSFPGPTLIGVPWGKTFTLPAHAIEIEKSRVQQVTSINYLDMSGTPQVMPAADYTVDYTSEPCRITPVFGQIWPIPLPQIGACNVQFVAGYAAPVAFSRSTVAVQGAWKPYAAGDAVQFSNVGGLLPAGLSPGTSYFIASVVAPNVYTLAAAPGGPEISLTDAGSGVSLVGVVPEGIKSWMKIRMTSLYEYRGDIVIPERGKVEPLAYVDRLLDPYKVVF
;
A
#
# COMPACT_ATOMS: atom_id res chain seq x y z
N MET A 1 0.17 -10.91 16.05
CA MET A 1 -0.75 -10.48 14.98
C MET A 1 -0.67 -11.52 13.87
N PRO A 2 -1.79 -11.94 13.27
CA PRO A 2 -1.83 -12.94 12.19
C PRO A 2 -1.25 -12.46 10.84
N LEU A 3 -0.73 -11.23 10.77
CA LEU A 3 -0.15 -10.65 9.56
C LEU A 3 1.36 -10.92 9.49
N GLN A 4 1.77 -11.56 8.41
CA GLN A 4 3.16 -11.77 8.05
C GLN A 4 3.49 -11.00 6.77
N ILE A 5 4.60 -10.27 6.78
CA ILE A 5 5.13 -9.65 5.57
C ILE A 5 5.84 -10.73 4.73
N LEU A 6 5.45 -10.86 3.47
CA LEU A 6 6.10 -11.75 2.50
C LEU A 6 7.12 -11.00 1.64
N GLN A 7 6.83 -9.73 1.34
CA GLN A 7 7.72 -8.87 0.57
C GLN A 7 7.74 -7.46 1.17
N GLU A 8 8.94 -7.02 1.52
CA GLU A 8 9.22 -5.66 2.00
C GLU A 8 9.08 -4.62 0.87
N PRO A 9 8.84 -3.35 1.21
CA PRO A 9 8.74 -2.31 0.19
C PRO A 9 10.10 -2.10 -0.47
N ALA A 10 10.12 -2.20 -1.81
CA ALA A 10 11.36 -2.04 -2.59
C ALA A 10 11.91 -0.61 -2.61
N VAL A 11 11.09 0.37 -2.20
CA VAL A 11 11.38 1.80 -2.27
C VAL A 11 10.78 2.48 -1.05
N GLU A 12 11.45 3.52 -0.56
CA GLU A 12 10.96 4.35 0.53
C GLU A 12 10.14 5.54 0.00
N PRO A 13 9.09 6.01 0.72
CA PRO A 13 8.21 7.09 0.27
C PRO A 13 8.89 8.48 0.30
N LEU A 14 10.04 8.60 0.96
CA LEU A 14 10.90 9.79 1.03
C LEU A 14 12.30 9.42 0.55
N THR A 15 12.92 10.31 -0.23
CA THR A 15 14.34 10.16 -0.58
C THR A 15 15.27 10.74 0.46
N LEU A 16 16.52 10.26 0.44
CA LEU A 16 17.62 10.84 1.19
C LEU A 16 17.82 12.33 0.87
N ALA A 17 17.72 12.72 -0.40
CA ALA A 17 17.87 14.12 -0.80
C ALA A 17 16.78 15.03 -0.20
N GLU A 18 15.52 14.59 -0.24
CA GLU A 18 14.42 15.33 0.39
C GLU A 18 14.55 15.37 1.91
N ALA A 19 14.99 14.27 2.53
CA ALA A 19 15.21 14.19 3.97
C ALA A 19 16.35 15.12 4.42
N LYS A 20 17.47 15.13 3.68
CA LYS A 20 18.60 16.04 3.90
C LYS A 20 18.21 17.51 3.80
N LEU A 21 17.44 17.86 2.77
CA LEU A 21 16.96 19.22 2.59
C LEU A 21 16.07 19.65 3.77
N HIS A 22 15.22 18.75 4.27
CA HIS A 22 14.38 19.02 5.43
C HIS A 22 15.19 19.18 6.73
N LEU A 23 16.18 18.32 6.95
CA LEU A 23 17.07 18.36 8.13
C LEU A 23 18.16 19.43 8.03
N ARG A 24 18.34 20.05 6.85
CA ARG A 24 19.43 20.98 6.53
C ARG A 24 20.82 20.36 6.77
N VAL A 25 20.97 19.11 6.35
CA VAL A 25 22.22 18.34 6.47
C VAL A 25 22.83 18.17 5.08
N ASP A 26 24.02 18.73 4.88
CA ASP A 26 24.74 18.65 3.61
C ASP A 26 25.88 17.61 3.63
N ILE A 27 26.20 17.04 4.79
CA ILE A 27 27.30 16.07 4.94
C ILE A 27 26.88 14.65 4.49
N PRO A 28 27.81 13.86 3.92
CA PRO A 28 27.53 12.50 3.45
C PRO A 28 27.59 11.42 4.55
N ASP A 29 28.18 11.73 5.71
CA ASP A 29 28.41 10.73 6.76
C ASP A 29 27.12 10.26 7.45
N ASP A 30 26.11 11.12 7.48
CA ASP A 30 24.81 10.82 8.11
C ASP A 30 23.85 10.07 7.17
N ASP A 31 24.24 9.77 5.93
CA ASP A 31 23.34 9.18 4.92
C ASP A 31 22.78 7.84 5.36
N ALA A 32 23.63 7.00 5.96
CA ALA A 32 23.22 5.70 6.48
C ALA A 32 22.25 5.84 7.65
N LEU A 33 22.47 6.83 8.53
CA LEU A 33 21.59 7.09 9.67
C LEU A 33 20.25 7.65 9.21
N ILE A 34 20.24 8.61 8.28
CA ILE A 34 19.02 9.19 7.72
C ILE A 34 18.22 8.12 6.99
N ALA A 35 18.88 7.22 6.25
CA ALA A 35 18.21 6.07 5.61
C ALA A 35 17.48 5.19 6.64
N ALA A 36 18.14 4.83 7.74
CA ALA A 36 17.53 4.03 8.80
C ALA A 36 16.40 4.78 9.54
N LEU A 37 16.51 6.10 9.71
CA LEU A 37 15.43 6.90 10.26
C LEU A 37 14.20 6.95 9.34
N ILE A 38 14.39 7.03 8.02
CA ILE A 38 13.27 6.97 7.07
C ILE A 38 12.53 5.64 7.20
N THR A 39 13.23 4.51 7.26
CA THR A 39 12.60 3.19 7.37
C THR A 39 11.86 3.01 8.69
N SER A 40 12.45 3.42 9.81
CA SER A 40 11.80 3.36 11.13
C SER A 40 10.56 4.25 11.23
N VAL A 41 10.63 5.49 10.73
CA VAL A 41 9.48 6.41 10.72
C VAL A 41 8.36 5.88 9.83
N ARG A 42 8.69 5.27 8.69
CA ARG A 42 7.72 4.58 7.84
C ARG A 42 7.01 3.48 8.62
N GLN A 43 7.76 2.55 9.21
CA GLN A 43 7.20 1.44 9.99
C GLN A 43 6.30 1.93 11.13
N TYR A 44 6.69 3.03 11.79
CA TYR A 44 5.90 3.64 12.85
C TYR A 44 4.58 4.22 12.32
N ALA A 45 4.61 4.98 11.22
CA ALA A 45 3.41 5.49 10.57
C ALA A 45 2.50 4.36 10.04
N GLU A 46 3.07 3.29 9.47
CA GLU A 46 2.32 2.12 9.00
C GLU A 46 1.65 1.36 10.16
N THR A 47 2.25 1.39 11.35
CA THR A 47 1.69 0.80 12.57
C THR A 47 0.51 1.63 13.10
N ILE A 48 0.66 2.96 13.15
CA ILE A 48 -0.40 3.88 13.62
C ILE A 48 -1.60 3.88 12.67
N THR A 49 -1.35 4.03 11.37
CA THR A 49 -2.42 4.15 10.37
C THR A 49 -3.05 2.80 10.03
N ARG A 50 -2.37 1.70 10.37
CA ARG A 50 -2.63 0.35 9.84
C ARG A 50 -2.67 0.35 8.32
N ARG A 51 -1.81 1.17 7.69
CA ARG A 51 -1.68 1.20 6.24
C ARG A 51 -0.32 0.76 5.74
N ALA A 52 -0.26 0.36 4.48
CA ALA A 52 0.97 0.21 3.71
C ALA A 52 1.09 1.42 2.77
N PHE A 53 2.24 2.11 2.76
CA PHE A 53 2.43 3.30 1.90
C PHE A 53 2.97 2.94 0.53
N ILE A 54 3.98 2.08 0.50
CA ILE A 54 4.53 1.51 -0.73
C ILE A 54 4.03 0.07 -0.85
N GLN A 55 3.99 -0.43 -2.08
CA GLN A 55 3.66 -1.80 -2.39
C GLN A 55 4.42 -2.80 -1.50
N GLN A 56 3.65 -3.62 -0.80
CA GLN A 56 4.08 -4.71 0.05
C GLN A 56 3.16 -5.92 -0.16
N VAL A 57 3.71 -7.12 -0.03
CA VAL A 57 2.94 -8.36 -0.07
C VAL A 57 2.80 -8.89 1.34
N TRP A 58 1.55 -9.13 1.75
CA TRP A 58 1.18 -9.59 3.08
C TRP A 58 0.44 -10.91 3.01
N SER A 59 0.63 -11.70 4.07
CA SER A 59 -0.03 -12.96 4.34
C SER A 59 -0.83 -12.81 5.62
N TYR A 60 -2.15 -12.94 5.54
CA TYR A 60 -3.05 -12.92 6.71
C TYR A 60 -3.48 -14.34 7.04
N VAL A 61 -2.99 -14.84 8.17
CA VAL A 61 -3.19 -16.23 8.62
C VAL A 61 -4.34 -16.29 9.62
N ILE A 62 -5.39 -17.02 9.28
CA ILE A 62 -6.56 -17.22 10.16
C ILE A 62 -6.76 -18.71 10.42
N ASP A 63 -7.27 -19.04 11.60
CA ASP A 63 -7.48 -20.42 12.02
C ASP A 63 -8.69 -21.06 11.31
N SER A 64 -9.70 -20.25 10.99
CA SER A 64 -10.90 -20.69 10.26
C SER A 64 -11.53 -19.51 9.54
N PHE A 65 -12.26 -19.80 8.46
CA PHE A 65 -13.15 -18.83 7.86
C PHE A 65 -14.26 -18.43 8.85
N PRO A 66 -14.69 -17.16 8.85
CA PRO A 66 -15.80 -16.71 9.66
C PRO A 66 -17.07 -17.47 9.24
N GLY A 67 -17.79 -18.02 10.23
CA GLY A 67 -18.86 -19.00 10.00
C GLY A 67 -19.99 -18.49 9.09
N PRO A 68 -20.75 -19.41 8.47
CA PRO A 68 -21.83 -19.03 7.56
C PRO A 68 -22.94 -18.34 8.34
N THR A 69 -23.10 -17.03 8.20
CA THR A 69 -24.37 -16.41 8.56
C THR A 69 -25.32 -16.68 7.40
N LEU A 70 -26.44 -17.35 7.68
CA LEU A 70 -27.44 -17.78 6.68
C LEU A 70 -28.07 -16.64 5.85
N ILE A 71 -27.76 -15.39 6.19
CA ILE A 71 -28.29 -14.18 5.57
C ILE A 71 -27.09 -13.46 4.96
N GLY A 72 -27.11 -13.27 3.63
CA GLY A 72 -26.18 -12.39 2.93
C GLY A 72 -26.32 -10.93 3.40
N VAL A 73 -25.79 -9.98 2.64
CA VAL A 73 -25.97 -8.55 2.96
C VAL A 73 -27.47 -8.23 3.10
N PRO A 74 -27.98 -7.84 4.29
CA PRO A 74 -29.40 -7.60 4.48
C PRO A 74 -29.90 -6.47 3.58
N TRP A 75 -30.99 -6.73 2.86
CA TRP A 75 -31.62 -5.70 2.02
C TRP A 75 -32.01 -4.48 2.85
N GLY A 76 -31.72 -3.28 2.33
CA GLY A 76 -32.05 -2.00 2.99
C GLY A 76 -31.00 -1.46 3.97
N LYS A 77 -29.86 -2.15 4.19
CA LYS A 77 -28.72 -1.58 4.93
C LYS A 77 -27.69 -1.02 3.96
N THR A 78 -27.36 0.26 4.13
CA THR A 78 -26.39 0.98 3.29
C THR A 78 -24.95 0.54 3.53
N PHE A 79 -24.63 0.06 4.74
CA PHE A 79 -23.33 -0.48 5.10
C PHE A 79 -23.50 -1.55 6.19
N THR A 80 -22.93 -2.72 5.98
CA THR A 80 -22.88 -3.78 6.99
C THR A 80 -21.46 -4.31 7.09
N LEU A 81 -21.06 -4.65 8.32
CA LEU A 81 -19.90 -5.50 8.62
C LEU A 81 -20.47 -6.91 8.83
N PRO A 82 -20.61 -7.73 7.77
CA PRO A 82 -21.24 -9.03 7.90
C PRO A 82 -20.30 -9.92 8.73
N ALA A 83 -20.84 -10.64 9.73
CA ALA A 83 -20.01 -11.50 10.58
C ALA A 83 -19.34 -12.67 9.83
N HIS A 84 -19.71 -12.90 8.55
CA HIS A 84 -19.09 -13.87 7.64
C HIS A 84 -18.03 -13.24 6.71
N ALA A 85 -17.72 -11.95 6.84
CA ALA A 85 -16.70 -11.29 6.03
C ALA A 85 -15.32 -11.43 6.67
N ILE A 86 -14.30 -11.67 5.85
CA ILE A 86 -12.91 -11.54 6.29
C ILE A 86 -12.55 -10.06 6.19
N GLU A 87 -12.12 -9.48 7.30
CA GLU A 87 -11.70 -8.08 7.37
C GLU A 87 -10.17 -8.00 7.40
N ILE A 88 -9.60 -7.33 6.42
CA ILE A 88 -8.16 -7.13 6.34
C ILE A 88 -7.81 -5.85 7.12
N GLU A 89 -7.07 -6.01 8.21
CA GLU A 89 -6.65 -4.89 9.08
C GLU A 89 -5.71 -3.89 8.38
N LYS A 90 -4.93 -4.35 7.39
CA LYS A 90 -3.99 -3.51 6.63
C LYS A 90 -4.62 -2.96 5.36
N SER A 91 -4.70 -1.63 5.26
CA SER A 91 -5.23 -0.89 4.11
C SER A 91 -4.10 -0.11 3.38
N ARG A 92 -4.18 0.38 2.15
CA ARG A 92 -5.14 0.10 1.09
C ARG A 92 -4.76 -1.19 0.40
N VAL A 93 -5.66 -2.17 0.44
CA VAL A 93 -5.50 -3.40 -0.33
C VAL A 93 -5.77 -3.08 -1.80
N GLN A 94 -4.82 -3.39 -2.67
CA GLN A 94 -4.93 -3.13 -4.11
C GLN A 94 -5.45 -4.36 -4.85
N GLN A 95 -4.99 -5.54 -4.43
CA GLN A 95 -5.36 -6.81 -5.01
C GLN A 95 -5.20 -7.93 -3.98
N VAL A 96 -6.16 -8.85 -3.94
CA VAL A 96 -5.99 -10.15 -3.28
C VAL A 96 -5.39 -11.12 -4.30
N THR A 97 -4.25 -11.72 -3.97
CA THR A 97 -3.51 -12.62 -4.85
C THR A 97 -4.13 -14.02 -4.84
N SER A 98 -4.35 -14.56 -3.65
CA SER A 98 -4.91 -15.90 -3.48
C SER A 98 -5.43 -16.09 -2.07
N ILE A 99 -6.50 -16.88 -1.94
CA ILE A 99 -7.01 -17.38 -0.66
C ILE A 99 -6.71 -18.88 -0.63
N ASN A 100 -5.84 -19.27 0.29
CA ASN A 100 -5.40 -20.64 0.45
C ASN A 100 -6.00 -21.21 1.74
N TYR A 101 -6.40 -22.47 1.72
CA TYR A 101 -6.90 -23.16 2.89
C TYR A 101 -6.45 -24.62 2.91
N LEU A 102 -6.33 -25.21 4.08
CA LEU A 102 -6.04 -26.64 4.23
C LEU A 102 -7.36 -27.42 4.23
N ASP A 103 -7.51 -28.38 3.33
CA ASP A 103 -8.68 -29.24 3.27
C ASP A 103 -8.66 -30.32 4.38
N MET A 104 -9.74 -31.09 4.48
CA MET A 104 -9.86 -32.18 5.47
C MET A 104 -8.83 -33.31 5.29
N SER A 105 -8.13 -33.35 4.16
CA SER A 105 -7.03 -34.29 3.89
C SER A 105 -5.66 -33.73 4.31
N GLY A 106 -5.59 -32.48 4.78
CA GLY A 106 -4.35 -31.80 5.11
C GLY A 106 -3.61 -31.23 3.89
N THR A 107 -4.28 -31.16 2.73
CA THR A 107 -3.68 -30.66 1.49
C THR A 107 -4.03 -29.17 1.32
N PRO A 108 -3.07 -28.30 0.94
CA PRO A 108 -3.37 -26.91 0.64
C PRO A 108 -4.16 -26.80 -0.67
N GLN A 109 -5.32 -26.17 -0.59
CA GLN A 109 -6.20 -25.84 -1.71
C GLN A 109 -6.25 -24.33 -1.88
N VAL A 110 -6.43 -23.88 -3.12
CA VAL A 110 -6.62 -22.47 -3.47
C VAL A 110 -8.08 -22.27 -3.83
N MET A 111 -8.73 -21.34 -3.14
CA MET A 111 -10.09 -20.94 -3.47
C MET A 111 -10.09 -20.14 -4.79
N PRO A 112 -10.90 -20.52 -5.79
CA PRO A 112 -11.00 -19.79 -7.05
C PRO A 112 -11.42 -18.33 -6.83
N ALA A 113 -10.83 -17.42 -7.62
CA ALA A 113 -11.17 -15.99 -7.60
C ALA A 113 -12.62 -15.69 -8.02
N ALA A 114 -13.32 -16.65 -8.64
CA ALA A 114 -14.71 -16.53 -9.03
C ALA A 114 -15.70 -16.79 -7.88
N ASP A 115 -15.24 -17.40 -6.78
CA ASP A 115 -16.11 -17.82 -5.66
C ASP A 115 -16.16 -16.79 -4.53
N TYR A 116 -15.29 -15.77 -4.56
CA TYR A 116 -15.26 -14.68 -3.59
C TYR A 116 -15.31 -13.31 -4.27
N THR A 117 -15.95 -12.36 -3.61
CA THR A 117 -15.96 -10.94 -3.95
C THR A 117 -15.17 -10.16 -2.92
N VAL A 118 -14.34 -9.24 -3.40
CA VAL A 118 -13.56 -8.33 -2.55
C VAL A 118 -14.06 -6.91 -2.74
N ASP A 119 -14.35 -6.23 -1.63
CA ASP A 119 -14.61 -4.80 -1.62
C ASP A 119 -13.31 -4.04 -1.33
N TYR A 120 -12.68 -3.54 -2.39
CA TYR A 120 -11.47 -2.70 -2.33
C TYR A 120 -11.76 -1.22 -2.04
N THR A 121 -13.04 -0.81 -2.02
CA THR A 121 -13.44 0.59 -1.83
C THR A 121 -13.68 0.91 -0.36
N SER A 122 -14.20 -0.05 0.39
CA SER A 122 -14.37 0.06 1.83
C SER A 122 -13.04 -0.10 2.56
N GLU A 123 -12.87 0.68 3.63
CA GLU A 123 -11.73 0.60 4.54
C GLU A 123 -12.30 0.36 5.94
N PRO A 124 -12.12 -0.83 6.55
CA PRO A 124 -11.28 -1.97 6.15
C PRO A 124 -11.78 -2.74 4.92
N CYS A 125 -10.84 -3.36 4.19
CA CYS A 125 -11.12 -4.19 3.03
C CYS A 125 -11.84 -5.48 3.46
N ARG A 126 -12.89 -5.83 2.74
CA ARG A 126 -13.75 -6.98 3.07
C ARG A 126 -13.73 -8.02 1.97
N ILE A 127 -13.66 -9.28 2.38
CA ILE A 127 -13.84 -10.41 1.47
C ILE A 127 -15.06 -11.20 1.92
N THR A 128 -15.97 -11.44 0.99
CA THR A 128 -17.14 -12.31 1.19
C THR A 128 -17.22 -13.34 0.06
N PRO A 129 -17.79 -14.53 0.30
CA PRO A 129 -18.17 -15.42 -0.80
C PRO A 129 -19.19 -14.73 -1.71
N VAL A 130 -19.22 -15.12 -2.97
CA VAL A 130 -20.24 -14.66 -3.92
C VAL A 130 -21.62 -15.15 -3.47
N PHE A 131 -22.67 -14.41 -3.86
CA PHE A 131 -24.04 -14.80 -3.54
C PHE A 131 -24.35 -16.24 -3.97
N GLY A 132 -24.85 -17.05 -3.02
CA GLY A 132 -25.15 -18.46 -3.22
C GLY A 132 -23.98 -19.41 -2.96
N GLN A 133 -22.78 -18.90 -2.71
CA GLN A 133 -21.62 -19.69 -2.26
C GLN A 133 -21.40 -19.54 -0.75
N ILE A 134 -20.70 -20.52 -0.18
CA ILE A 134 -20.27 -20.51 1.23
C ILE A 134 -18.75 -20.64 1.30
N TRP A 135 -18.16 -20.23 2.43
CA TRP A 135 -16.76 -20.52 2.69
C TRP A 135 -16.52 -22.04 2.67
N PRO A 136 -15.44 -22.51 2.02
CA PRO A 136 -15.08 -23.91 2.08
C PRO A 136 -14.76 -24.29 3.53
N ILE A 137 -14.98 -25.56 3.88
CA ILE A 137 -14.72 -26.06 5.23
C ILE A 137 -13.23 -26.36 5.35
N PRO A 138 -12.44 -25.58 6.12
CA PRO A 138 -11.03 -25.86 6.31
C PRO A 138 -10.85 -26.93 7.38
N LEU A 139 -9.66 -27.53 7.44
CA LEU A 139 -9.26 -28.39 8.55
C LEU A 139 -9.30 -27.56 9.85
N PRO A 140 -9.94 -28.05 10.94
CA PRO A 140 -10.08 -27.31 12.19
C PRO A 140 -8.77 -27.30 12.99
N GLN A 141 -7.76 -26.59 12.48
CA GLN A 141 -6.45 -26.42 13.09
C GLN A 141 -6.00 -24.95 13.03
N ILE A 142 -5.05 -24.60 13.90
CA ILE A 142 -4.48 -23.24 13.95
C ILE A 142 -3.75 -22.96 12.62
N GLY A 143 -3.99 -21.78 12.04
CA GLY A 143 -3.39 -21.33 10.79
C GLY A 143 -3.83 -22.09 9.54
N ALA A 144 -5.05 -22.67 9.53
CA ALA A 144 -5.53 -23.46 8.40
C ALA A 144 -5.82 -22.64 7.13
N CYS A 145 -6.04 -21.34 7.26
CA CYS A 145 -6.38 -20.46 6.13
C CYS A 145 -5.39 -19.30 6.03
N ASN A 146 -5.03 -18.93 4.80
CA ASN A 146 -4.12 -17.84 4.51
C ASN A 146 -4.65 -17.00 3.34
N VAL A 147 -4.80 -15.70 3.56
CA VAL A 147 -5.11 -14.72 2.51
C VAL A 147 -3.83 -13.96 2.15
N GLN A 148 -3.36 -14.13 0.92
CA GLN A 148 -2.25 -13.36 0.39
C GLN A 148 -2.78 -12.16 -0.39
N PHE A 149 -2.31 -10.96 -0.05
CA PHE A 149 -2.75 -9.72 -0.67
C PHE A 149 -1.62 -8.71 -0.83
N VAL A 150 -1.81 -7.81 -1.78
CA VAL A 150 -0.93 -6.68 -2.05
C VAL A 150 -1.57 -5.43 -1.46
N ALA A 151 -0.83 -4.70 -0.64
CA ALA A 151 -1.25 -3.42 -0.10
C ALA A 151 -0.22 -2.32 -0.42
N GLY A 152 -0.69 -1.09 -0.58
CA GLY A 152 0.16 0.07 -0.87
C GLY A 152 -0.59 1.21 -1.53
N TYR A 153 -0.11 2.45 -1.40
CA TYR A 153 -0.59 3.58 -2.20
C TYR A 153 0.11 3.69 -3.54
N ALA A 154 1.39 3.30 -3.59
CA ALA A 154 2.21 3.43 -4.78
C ALA A 154 3.14 2.24 -5.01
N ALA A 155 3.42 1.97 -6.28
CA ALA A 155 4.26 0.87 -6.77
C ALA A 155 5.40 1.41 -7.65
N PRO A 156 6.64 0.91 -7.51
CA PRO A 156 7.73 1.32 -8.38
C PRO A 156 7.48 0.96 -9.84
N VAL A 157 7.83 1.88 -10.74
CA VAL A 157 7.72 1.71 -12.18
C VAL A 157 8.98 2.11 -12.91
N ALA A 158 9.26 1.40 -13.99
CA ALA A 158 10.32 1.71 -14.94
C ALA A 158 9.72 2.14 -16.27
N PHE A 159 10.28 3.18 -16.88
CA PHE A 159 9.85 3.69 -18.18
C PHE A 159 10.87 3.32 -19.26
N SER A 160 10.38 2.86 -20.41
CA SER A 160 11.21 2.60 -21.60
C SER A 160 10.46 3.06 -22.84
N ARG A 161 10.87 4.22 -23.39
CA ARG A 161 10.39 4.91 -24.61
C ARG A 161 8.87 5.05 -24.78
N SER A 162 8.12 3.97 -24.86
CA SER A 162 6.65 3.98 -25.01
C SER A 162 5.94 3.10 -23.98
N THR A 163 6.70 2.36 -23.16
CA THR A 163 6.18 1.38 -22.21
C THR A 163 6.48 1.76 -20.77
N VAL A 164 5.55 1.42 -19.89
CA VAL A 164 5.64 1.50 -18.44
C VAL A 164 5.61 0.09 -17.89
N ALA A 165 6.66 -0.31 -17.20
CA ALA A 165 6.72 -1.58 -16.50
C ALA A 165 6.50 -1.36 -15.00
N VAL A 166 5.39 -1.88 -14.46
CA VAL A 166 5.14 -1.91 -13.02
C VAL A 166 5.96 -3.02 -12.39
N GLN A 167 6.77 -2.67 -11.40
CA GLN A 167 7.66 -3.61 -10.72
C GLN A 167 6.91 -4.29 -9.57
N GLY A 168 7.11 -5.60 -9.42
CA GLY A 168 6.49 -6.42 -8.36
C GLY A 168 5.04 -6.83 -8.63
N ALA A 169 4.43 -7.51 -7.66
CA ALA A 169 3.03 -7.92 -7.71
C ALA A 169 2.10 -6.73 -7.42
N TRP A 170 1.54 -6.10 -8.46
CA TRP A 170 0.61 -4.98 -8.35
C TRP A 170 -0.71 -5.31 -9.07
N LYS A 171 -1.76 -4.52 -8.80
CA LYS A 171 -3.06 -4.68 -9.45
C LYS A 171 -2.89 -4.67 -10.99
N PRO A 172 -3.41 -5.67 -11.72
CA PRO A 172 -3.42 -5.64 -13.17
C PRO A 172 -4.34 -4.52 -13.63
N TYR A 173 -3.87 -3.73 -14.58
CA TYR A 173 -4.64 -2.66 -15.17
C TYR A 173 -5.25 -3.08 -16.51
N ALA A 174 -6.46 -2.60 -16.78
CA ALA A 174 -7.11 -2.72 -18.07
C ALA A 174 -6.91 -1.46 -18.93
N ALA A 175 -7.09 -1.60 -20.24
CA ALA A 175 -7.11 -0.44 -21.14
C ALA A 175 -8.25 0.52 -20.73
N GLY A 176 -7.92 1.79 -20.58
CA GLY A 176 -8.84 2.84 -20.11
C GLY A 176 -8.78 3.13 -18.60
N ASP A 177 -7.99 2.37 -17.82
CA ASP A 177 -7.81 2.68 -16.39
C ASP A 177 -6.99 3.97 -16.20
N ALA A 178 -7.44 4.82 -15.27
CA ALA A 178 -6.73 6.04 -14.90
C ALA A 178 -5.61 5.74 -13.89
N VAL A 179 -4.40 6.16 -14.19
CA VAL A 179 -3.21 6.05 -13.35
C VAL A 179 -2.57 7.42 -13.16
N GLN A 180 -2.13 7.70 -11.94
CA GLN A 180 -1.32 8.87 -11.64
C GLN A 180 0.10 8.43 -11.37
N PHE A 181 1.06 9.22 -11.82
CA PHE A 181 2.47 8.97 -11.55
C PHE A 181 3.00 9.99 -10.55
N SER A 182 3.82 9.51 -9.62
CA SER A 182 4.64 10.36 -8.76
C SER A 182 6.10 9.97 -8.92
N ASN A 183 7.00 10.91 -8.63
CA ASN A 183 8.42 10.64 -8.59
C ASN A 183 8.93 10.90 -7.17
N VAL A 184 9.89 10.09 -6.76
CA VAL A 184 10.61 10.22 -5.51
C VAL A 184 12.09 10.41 -5.87
N GLY A 185 12.59 11.65 -5.68
CA GLY A 185 14.01 11.99 -5.84
C GLY A 185 14.51 12.32 -7.24
N GLY A 186 13.66 12.78 -8.14
CA GLY A 186 14.04 13.17 -9.49
C GLY A 186 12.89 13.75 -10.30
N LEU A 187 12.99 13.68 -11.62
CA LEU A 187 11.97 14.15 -12.55
C LEU A 187 11.29 12.95 -13.22
N LEU A 188 9.96 13.04 -13.34
CA LEU A 188 9.22 12.15 -14.23
C LEU A 188 9.75 12.30 -15.67
N PRO A 189 9.64 11.25 -16.50
CA PRO A 189 9.90 11.33 -17.93
C PRO A 189 9.31 12.58 -18.57
N ALA A 190 10.05 13.20 -19.48
CA ALA A 190 9.53 14.31 -20.27
C ALA A 190 8.25 13.88 -21.01
N GLY A 191 7.16 14.64 -20.80
CA GLY A 191 5.81 14.31 -21.26
C GLY A 191 4.84 13.88 -20.15
N LEU A 192 5.34 13.58 -18.94
CA LEU A 192 4.52 13.29 -17.77
C LEU A 192 4.68 14.37 -16.69
N SER A 193 3.60 15.07 -16.35
CA SER A 193 3.50 15.94 -15.19
C SER A 193 2.98 15.20 -13.94
N PRO A 194 3.53 15.48 -12.74
CA PRO A 194 3.03 14.92 -11.49
C PRO A 194 1.59 15.40 -11.21
N GLY A 195 0.76 14.55 -10.62
CA GLY A 195 -0.63 14.87 -10.28
C GLY A 195 -1.60 14.94 -11.47
N THR A 196 -1.13 14.65 -12.69
CA THR A 196 -1.99 14.47 -13.86
C THR A 196 -2.40 13.01 -13.98
N SER A 197 -3.69 12.76 -14.22
CA SER A 197 -4.20 11.42 -14.49
C SER A 197 -3.96 11.05 -15.96
N TYR A 198 -3.26 9.95 -16.18
CA TYR A 198 -3.04 9.34 -17.49
C TYR A 198 -3.88 8.07 -17.62
N PHE A 199 -4.16 7.65 -18.84
CA PHE A 199 -4.94 6.45 -19.12
C PHE A 199 -4.07 5.36 -19.72
N ILE A 200 -4.39 4.11 -19.45
CA ILE A 200 -3.69 2.98 -20.08
C ILE A 200 -4.25 2.77 -21.48
N ALA A 201 -3.40 2.88 -22.50
CA ALA A 201 -3.78 2.75 -23.90
C ALA A 201 -3.91 1.26 -24.30
N SER A 202 -2.88 0.47 -24.02
CA SER A 202 -2.89 -0.98 -24.25
C SER A 202 -2.00 -1.73 -23.24
N VAL A 203 -2.28 -3.03 -23.08
CA VAL A 203 -1.46 -3.95 -22.30
C VAL A 203 -0.55 -4.70 -23.27
N VAL A 204 0.75 -4.41 -23.25
CA VAL A 204 1.73 -5.03 -24.16
C VAL A 204 2.18 -6.38 -23.63
N ALA A 205 2.36 -6.49 -22.31
CA ALA A 205 2.70 -7.72 -21.59
C ALA A 205 2.17 -7.63 -20.14
N PRO A 206 2.18 -8.73 -19.35
CA PRO A 206 1.85 -8.66 -17.94
C PRO A 206 2.70 -7.59 -17.24
N ASN A 207 2.04 -6.65 -16.56
CA ASN A 207 2.66 -5.49 -15.90
C ASN A 207 3.38 -4.49 -16.83
N VAL A 208 3.24 -4.59 -18.15
CA VAL A 208 3.83 -3.65 -19.11
C VAL A 208 2.72 -2.98 -19.95
N TYR A 209 2.63 -1.66 -19.85
CA TYR A 209 1.52 -0.87 -20.38
C TYR A 209 2.00 0.27 -21.28
N THR A 210 1.21 0.64 -22.29
CA THR A 210 1.36 1.93 -22.99
C THR A 210 0.39 2.96 -22.39
N LEU A 211 0.77 4.25 -22.42
CA LEU A 211 -0.02 5.33 -21.84
C LEU A 211 -0.67 6.22 -22.90
N ALA A 212 -1.79 6.84 -22.56
CA ALA A 212 -2.46 7.89 -23.32
C ALA A 212 -2.83 9.06 -22.40
N ALA A 213 -2.86 10.28 -22.95
CA ALA A 213 -3.25 11.49 -22.21
C ALA A 213 -4.77 11.61 -22.03
N ALA A 214 -5.55 10.87 -22.81
CA ALA A 214 -7.00 10.85 -22.79
C ALA A 214 -7.52 9.40 -22.92
N PRO A 215 -8.76 9.09 -22.49
CA PRO A 215 -9.34 7.77 -22.64
C PRO A 215 -9.41 7.39 -24.12
N GLY A 216 -8.71 6.33 -24.54
CA GLY A 216 -8.64 5.91 -25.93
C GLY A 216 -7.88 6.87 -26.87
N GLY A 217 -7.07 7.77 -26.31
CA GLY A 217 -6.24 8.70 -27.08
C GLY A 217 -4.98 8.05 -27.69
N PRO A 218 -4.21 8.80 -28.49
CA PRO A 218 -2.94 8.31 -29.04
C PRO A 218 -1.93 8.00 -27.93
N GLU A 219 -1.06 7.02 -28.19
CA GLU A 219 -0.02 6.63 -27.25
C GLU A 219 0.98 7.77 -27.01
N ILE A 220 1.33 7.99 -25.75
CA ILE A 220 2.37 8.93 -25.35
C ILE A 220 3.73 8.27 -25.58
N SER A 221 4.55 8.89 -26.42
CA SER A 221 5.98 8.55 -26.52
C SER A 221 6.75 9.34 -25.47
N LEU A 222 7.31 8.63 -24.50
CA LEU A 222 8.22 9.16 -23.48
C LEU A 222 9.60 9.30 -24.11
N THR A 223 10.14 10.51 -24.18
CA THR A 223 11.45 10.74 -24.83
C THR A 223 12.63 10.29 -23.98
N ASP A 224 12.43 10.10 -22.67
CA ASP A 224 13.44 9.65 -21.70
C ASP A 224 12.84 8.74 -20.62
N ALA A 225 13.68 8.01 -19.89
CA ALA A 225 13.26 7.16 -18.76
C ALA A 225 12.98 7.94 -17.45
N GLY A 226 13.22 9.26 -17.45
CA GLY A 226 13.21 10.08 -16.22
C GLY A 226 14.44 9.83 -15.34
N SER A 227 14.49 10.51 -14.20
CA SER A 227 15.54 10.32 -13.18
C SER A 227 14.92 10.03 -11.81
N GLY A 228 15.65 9.36 -10.93
CA GLY A 228 15.13 8.92 -9.63
C GLY A 228 14.20 7.71 -9.74
N VAL A 229 13.35 7.52 -8.72
CA VAL A 229 12.42 6.39 -8.69
C VAL A 229 11.02 6.88 -9.02
N SER A 230 10.48 6.40 -10.12
CA SER A 230 9.11 6.69 -10.50
C SER A 230 8.16 5.67 -9.87
N LEU A 231 7.00 6.14 -9.43
CA LEU A 231 5.97 5.34 -8.81
C LEU A 231 4.64 5.53 -9.55
N VAL A 232 3.88 4.44 -9.72
CA VAL A 232 2.45 4.49 -10.04
C VAL A 232 1.67 4.62 -8.74
N GLY A 233 0.80 5.62 -8.67
CA GLY A 233 0.12 6.04 -7.46
C GLY A 233 0.84 7.21 -6.77
N VAL A 234 0.14 7.84 -5.83
CA VAL A 234 0.64 8.99 -5.08
C VAL A 234 0.51 8.68 -3.60
N VAL A 235 1.63 8.69 -2.88
CA VAL A 235 1.60 8.71 -1.41
C VAL A 235 1.13 10.09 -0.97
N PRO A 236 0.05 10.21 -0.18
CA PRO A 236 -0.49 11.49 0.24
C PRO A 236 0.53 12.38 0.93
N GLU A 237 0.51 13.69 0.63
CA GLU A 237 1.49 14.64 1.16
C GLU A 237 1.42 14.78 2.69
N GLY A 238 0.24 14.61 3.28
CA GLY A 238 0.08 14.64 4.75
C GLY A 238 0.87 13.54 5.47
N ILE A 239 1.02 12.37 4.86
CA ILE A 239 1.85 11.29 5.40
C ILE A 239 3.33 11.65 5.24
N LYS A 240 3.72 12.17 4.06
CA LYS A 240 5.11 12.61 3.82
C LYS A 240 5.54 13.72 4.77
N SER A 241 4.68 14.70 5.03
CA SER A 241 4.98 15.81 5.96
C SER A 241 5.10 15.32 7.39
N TRP A 242 4.20 14.44 7.83
CA TRP A 242 4.29 13.80 9.14
C TRP A 242 5.61 13.04 9.32
N MET A 243 6.00 12.24 8.31
CA MET A 243 7.26 11.50 8.35
C MET A 243 8.47 12.44 8.46
N LYS A 244 8.49 13.56 7.72
CA LYS A 244 9.56 14.57 7.80
C LYS A 244 9.68 15.20 9.19
N ILE A 245 8.54 15.56 9.80
CA ILE A 245 8.51 16.14 11.16
C ILE A 245 9.00 15.11 12.17
N ARG A 246 8.51 13.87 12.12
CA ARG A 246 8.87 12.82 13.08
C ARG A 246 10.35 12.42 12.97
N MET A 247 10.86 12.34 11.75
CA MET A 247 12.28 12.09 11.48
C MET A 247 13.17 13.17 12.10
N THR A 248 12.76 14.44 12.05
CA THR A 248 13.50 15.55 12.65
C THR A 248 13.63 15.36 14.16
N SER A 249 12.53 15.00 14.83
CA SER A 249 12.58 14.70 16.27
C SER A 249 13.52 13.53 16.60
N LEU A 250 13.53 12.46 15.82
CA LEU A 250 14.42 11.31 16.06
C LEU A 250 15.89 11.62 15.78
N TYR A 251 16.16 12.50 14.81
CA TYR A 251 17.51 12.92 14.45
C TYR A 251 18.13 13.83 15.53
N GLU A 252 17.35 14.81 16.01
CA GLU A 252 17.78 15.75 17.05
C GLU A 252 17.85 15.09 18.43
N TYR A 253 16.86 14.25 18.78
CA TYR A 253 16.76 13.56 20.06
C TYR A 253 17.06 12.07 19.89
N ARG A 254 18.35 11.73 19.86
CA ARG A 254 18.84 10.35 19.67
C ARG A 254 18.69 9.44 20.91
N GLY A 255 18.25 9.99 22.04
CA GLY A 255 17.95 9.26 23.28
C GLY A 255 16.46 9.30 23.61
N ASP A 256 15.96 8.32 24.37
CA ASP A 256 14.52 8.13 24.67
C ASP A 256 13.89 9.37 25.35
N ILE A 257 14.64 10.03 26.25
CA ILE A 257 14.26 11.32 26.85
C ILE A 257 15.53 12.14 27.08
N VAL A 258 15.65 13.28 26.42
CA VAL A 258 16.64 14.31 26.78
C VAL A 258 15.87 15.42 27.50
N ILE A 259 15.92 15.44 28.83
CA ILE A 259 15.36 16.55 29.62
C ILE A 259 16.37 17.70 29.53
N PRO A 260 16.08 18.81 28.85
CA PRO A 260 17.02 19.94 28.83
C PRO A 260 17.16 20.51 30.24
N GLU A 261 18.37 20.90 30.64
CA GLU A 261 18.65 21.54 31.95
C GLU A 261 17.84 22.83 32.16
N ARG A 262 17.30 23.41 31.07
CA ARG A 262 16.36 24.54 31.09
C ARG A 262 15.37 24.44 29.93
N GLY A 263 14.17 23.92 30.17
CA GLY A 263 13.07 23.86 29.19
C GLY A 263 12.09 22.73 29.47
N LYS A 264 10.83 22.86 29.03
CA LYS A 264 9.86 21.75 29.02
C LYS A 264 9.78 21.19 27.61
N VAL A 265 9.80 19.86 27.48
CA VAL A 265 9.45 19.18 26.24
C VAL A 265 7.92 19.13 26.17
N GLU A 266 7.33 19.94 25.29
CA GLU A 266 5.89 19.89 25.04
C GLU A 266 5.61 19.04 23.80
N PRO A 267 4.86 17.92 23.92
CA PRO A 267 4.49 17.12 22.76
C PRO A 267 3.53 17.92 21.88
N LEU A 268 3.89 18.11 20.61
CA LEU A 268 3.03 18.74 19.62
C LEU A 268 1.93 17.77 19.17
N ALA A 269 0.87 17.66 19.96
CA ALA A 269 -0.25 16.73 19.71
C ALA A 269 -0.95 16.92 18.34
N TYR A 270 -0.78 18.08 17.69
CA TYR A 270 -1.29 18.33 16.34
C TYR A 270 -0.60 17.48 15.26
N VAL A 271 0.68 17.12 15.47
CA VAL A 271 1.44 16.35 14.47
C VAL A 271 0.80 15.00 14.25
N ASP A 272 0.46 14.27 15.31
CA ASP A 272 -0.19 12.95 15.20
C ASP A 272 -1.58 13.00 14.54
N ARG A 273 -2.24 14.17 14.58
CA ARG A 273 -3.52 14.39 13.88
C ARG A 273 -3.39 14.50 12.38
N LEU A 274 -2.20 14.75 11.83
CA LEU A 274 -1.97 14.69 10.38
C LEU A 274 -2.23 13.28 9.82
N LEU A 275 -2.11 12.25 10.66
CA LEU A 275 -2.41 10.87 10.30
C LEU A 275 -3.88 10.50 10.50
N ASP A 276 -4.69 11.31 11.21
CA ASP A 276 -6.08 10.98 11.52
C ASP A 276 -6.94 10.69 10.28
N PRO A 277 -6.86 11.43 9.16
CA PRO A 277 -7.61 11.11 7.94
C PRO A 277 -7.24 9.76 7.31
N TYR A 278 -6.06 9.23 7.67
CA TYR A 278 -5.52 8.00 7.13
C TYR A 278 -5.57 6.84 8.15
N LYS A 279 -6.17 7.03 9.33
CA LYS A 279 -6.40 5.93 10.25
C LYS A 279 -7.57 5.08 9.76
N VAL A 280 -7.35 3.77 9.68
CA VAL A 280 -8.45 2.83 9.46
C VAL A 280 -9.22 2.70 10.77
N VAL A 281 -10.48 3.12 10.77
CA VAL A 281 -11.38 2.97 11.92
C VAL A 281 -11.85 1.51 11.95
N PHE A 282 -11.63 0.86 13.09
CA PHE A 282 -12.13 -0.48 13.40
C PHE A 282 -13.14 -0.38 14.54
#